data_AF-A0A7W2UHB3-F1
#
_entry.id   AF-A0A7W2UHB3-F1
#
_cell.length_a   1.000
_cell.length_b   1.000
_cell.length_c   1.000
_cell.angle_alpha   90.00
_cell.angle_beta   90.00
_cell.angle_gamma   90.00
#
_symmetry.space_group_name_H-M   'P 1'
#
loop_
_entity.id
_entity.type
_entity.pdbx_description
1 polymer ?
#
loop_
_entity_poly.entity_id
_entity_poly.type
_entity_poly.pdbx_seq_one_letter_code
_entity_poly.pdbx_strand_id
1 'polypeptide(L)'
;MQDRGRGGAAEPEWPPPEGMTGSGALIRVQASHAADEQYTCLRFAEGKTRPNAWPGHRVERPKPYLESFVLGLVLAAVRLVECEGMAPQPAVRQAEDSAGRSLHRAQRRFLRHAVERWLDRDRPKGAPPLLPAPGPWVRMREVDGRTWELTAWGACHHNPGRRLREFSYLCYGSADARSVPKDRVAIAALAAAFGEPARQGAKPWHPYRLLGAEPVDHVRVALTGLHDGSYRLLFEGGPDQVRAYYEEHAEARVKEIVGGGPAAPGGSCAGCRRLETCDAPVRLPGLLGIPAGRGPFPLRELSASHLRYYRKCPQMYFSYAQHLPRTREYSPENQLGKAVHAHLEANHRSGPLTPCGGADMPWGDTAWGDGELRMTGEWARIGSRMLAQHIDMCPFLNDGVTTVLPEPRRAFYDPYAHAVLIVKPDLLYLEHGSWVWRETKTTQSADAWMGRDPFTTDPQLALAVVLLAEGAFGGDPAGSRVELEVLRPDSGDPSYIEPCNEPERVEAARRLVREYVDAWRGDEVFTPRPGAHCRTCPVTEWCASAPEEVRRGRR
;
A
#
# COMPACT_ATOMS: atom_id res chain seq x y z
N MET A 1 62.04 16.16 2.23
CA MET A 1 61.82 16.14 3.69
C MET A 1 60.72 17.18 3.96
N GLN A 2 59.45 16.76 3.80
CA GLN A 2 58.46 16.62 4.88
C GLN A 2 58.26 17.97 5.60
N ASP A 3 57.10 18.60 5.64
CA ASP A 3 55.79 18.03 5.97
C ASP A 3 54.71 19.08 5.64
N ARG A 4 53.58 18.67 5.06
CA ARG A 4 52.37 19.51 4.97
C ARG A 4 51.18 18.63 5.30
N GLY A 5 50.82 18.67 6.58
CA GLY A 5 49.62 18.08 7.13
C GLY A 5 48.39 18.50 6.33
N ARG A 6 47.70 17.50 5.77
CA ARG A 6 46.29 17.60 5.43
C ARG A 6 45.52 17.17 6.67
N GLY A 7 45.04 18.14 7.43
CA GLY A 7 43.91 17.94 8.33
C GLY A 7 42.69 17.62 7.47
N GLY A 8 42.43 16.33 7.26
CA GLY A 8 41.12 15.88 6.80
C GLY A 8 40.15 16.11 7.95
N ALA A 9 39.24 17.08 7.79
CA ALA A 9 38.11 17.21 8.69
C ALA A 9 37.38 15.86 8.70
N ALA A 10 37.24 15.26 9.89
CA ALA A 10 36.51 14.03 10.07
C ALA A 10 35.10 14.19 9.51
N GLU A 11 34.70 13.31 8.59
CA GLU A 11 33.31 13.23 8.14
C GLU A 11 32.42 13.11 9.38
N PRO A 12 31.37 13.95 9.55
CA PRO A 12 30.47 13.80 10.68
C PRO A 12 29.75 12.47 10.54
N GLU A 13 30.27 11.49 11.26
CA GLU A 13 29.83 10.10 11.30
C GLU A 13 28.34 10.10 11.61
N TRP A 14 27.53 9.77 10.60
CA TRP A 14 26.17 9.34 10.86
C TRP A 14 26.31 7.92 11.41
N PRO A 15 26.13 7.68 12.72
CA PRO A 15 26.18 6.33 13.23
C PRO A 15 25.01 5.58 12.58
N PRO A 16 25.27 4.51 11.80
CA PRO A 16 24.20 3.77 11.18
C PRO A 16 23.28 3.23 12.29
N PRO A 17 21.95 3.40 12.17
CA PRO A 17 20.98 2.86 13.10
C PRO A 17 21.18 1.36 13.23
N GLU A 18 20.76 0.85 14.39
CA GLU A 18 20.91 -0.55 14.73
C GLU A 18 20.50 -1.49 13.59
N GLY A 19 21.40 -2.45 13.28
CA GLY A 19 21.22 -3.41 12.20
C GLY A 19 21.51 -2.90 10.79
N MET A 20 21.93 -1.63 10.62
CA MET A 20 22.42 -1.10 9.34
C MET A 20 23.95 -0.90 9.34
N THR A 21 24.53 -0.95 8.14
CA THR A 21 25.92 -0.59 7.84
C THR A 21 25.97 0.25 6.56
N GLY A 22 27.15 0.72 6.17
CA GLY A 22 27.35 1.58 5.01
C GLY A 22 27.55 3.03 5.41
N SER A 23 27.24 3.98 4.52
CA SER A 23 27.48 5.40 4.76
C SER A 23 26.21 6.24 4.61
N GLY A 24 26.07 7.21 5.51
CA GLY A 24 25.05 8.25 5.50
C GLY A 24 25.46 9.54 4.78
N ALA A 25 26.61 9.55 4.08
CA ALA A 25 27.13 10.74 3.40
C ALA A 25 26.20 11.25 2.27
N LEU A 26 25.41 10.36 1.67
CA LEU A 26 24.36 10.72 0.71
C LEU A 26 22.97 10.57 1.33
N ILE A 27 22.24 11.68 1.40
CA ILE A 27 20.84 11.73 1.77
C ILE A 27 20.03 12.06 0.52
N ARG A 28 19.16 11.14 0.09
CA ARG A 28 18.27 11.31 -1.06
C ARG A 28 16.82 11.24 -0.64
N VAL A 29 16.13 12.37 -0.70
CA VAL A 29 14.69 12.47 -0.47
C VAL A 29 13.99 12.41 -1.82
N GLN A 30 13.18 11.35 -2.02
CA GLN A 30 12.27 11.28 -3.14
C GLN A 30 10.87 11.66 -2.69
N ALA A 31 10.08 12.30 -3.56
CA ALA A 31 8.68 12.62 -3.26
C ALA A 31 7.84 11.38 -2.88
N SER A 32 8.22 10.18 -3.33
CA SER A 32 7.57 8.92 -2.94
C SER A 32 7.83 8.50 -1.48
N HIS A 33 8.82 9.08 -0.80
CA HIS A 33 9.08 8.84 0.62
C HIS A 33 8.05 9.53 1.51
N ALA A 34 7.48 10.64 1.04
CA ALA A 34 6.30 11.32 1.59
C ALA A 34 5.01 10.57 1.20
N ALA A 35 5.01 9.25 1.40
CA ALA A 35 3.80 8.46 1.30
C ALA A 35 2.91 8.73 2.53
N ASP A 36 1.65 8.32 2.43
CA ASP A 36 0.65 8.48 3.50
C ASP A 36 1.24 8.13 4.88
N GLU A 37 1.19 9.11 5.79
CA GLU A 37 1.83 9.05 7.09
C GLU A 37 1.26 7.93 7.94
N GLN A 38 -0.04 7.65 7.81
CA GLN A 38 -0.73 6.57 8.52
C GLN A 38 -0.17 5.19 8.14
N TYR A 39 0.45 5.08 6.96
CA TYR A 39 0.82 3.81 6.35
C TYR A 39 2.32 3.62 6.13
N THR A 40 3.12 4.63 6.51
CA THR A 40 4.56 4.63 6.27
C THR A 40 5.34 4.65 7.59
N CYS A 41 6.05 3.56 7.86
CA CYS A 41 6.97 3.49 8.99
C CYS A 41 8.15 4.46 8.80
N LEU A 42 8.42 5.33 9.77
CA LEU A 42 9.53 6.29 9.68
C LEU A 42 10.89 5.60 9.62
N ARG A 43 11.10 4.48 10.31
CA ARG A 43 12.33 3.67 10.16
C ARG A 43 12.53 3.15 8.72
N PHE A 44 11.43 2.81 8.02
CA PHE A 44 11.48 2.42 6.62
C PHE A 44 11.84 3.61 5.72
N ALA A 45 11.17 4.75 5.91
CA ALA A 45 11.41 5.97 5.13
C ALA A 45 12.86 6.48 5.31
N GLU A 46 13.34 6.51 6.55
CA GLU A 46 14.71 6.85 6.92
C GLU A 46 15.72 5.99 6.15
N GLY A 47 15.56 4.66 6.19
CA GLY A 47 16.43 3.74 5.46
C GLY A 47 16.39 3.93 3.93
N LYS A 48 15.25 4.35 3.37
CA LYS A 48 15.13 4.67 1.93
C LYS A 48 15.84 5.95 1.54
N THR A 49 15.93 6.91 2.47
CA THR A 49 16.65 8.17 2.22
C THR A 49 18.17 8.03 2.19
N ARG A 50 18.70 6.86 2.53
CA ARG A 50 20.15 6.59 2.55
C ARG A 50 20.48 5.46 1.59
N PRO A 51 20.65 5.76 0.29
CA PRO A 51 20.84 4.75 -0.74
C PRO A 51 22.02 3.80 -0.46
N ASN A 52 23.09 4.34 0.14
CA ASN A 52 24.35 3.67 0.47
C ASN A 52 24.35 2.99 1.86
N ALA A 53 23.19 2.92 2.53
CA ALA A 53 23.01 2.20 3.78
C ALA A 53 22.28 0.88 3.53
N TRP A 54 22.79 -0.21 4.10
CA TRP A 54 22.28 -1.57 3.92
C TRP A 54 22.13 -2.29 5.25
N PRO A 55 21.37 -3.40 5.32
CA PRO A 55 21.38 -4.24 6.50
C PRO A 55 22.78 -4.83 6.71
N GLY A 56 23.22 -4.87 7.98
CA GLY A 56 24.52 -5.43 8.38
C GLY A 56 24.62 -6.93 8.12
N HIS A 57 23.50 -7.63 8.25
CA HIS A 57 23.34 -9.02 7.80
C HIS A 57 22.47 -9.08 6.55
N ARG A 58 23.05 -9.48 5.42
CA ARG A 58 22.31 -9.67 4.16
C ARG A 58 21.78 -11.10 4.10
N VAL A 59 20.49 -11.27 4.34
CA VAL A 59 19.79 -12.50 3.96
C VAL A 59 19.65 -12.49 2.44
N GLU A 60 20.23 -13.49 1.77
CA GLU A 60 19.99 -13.69 0.34
C GLU A 60 18.52 -14.01 0.13
N ARG A 61 17.83 -13.12 -0.58
CA ARG A 61 16.42 -13.30 -0.93
C ARG A 61 16.32 -13.50 -2.43
N PRO A 62 15.75 -14.62 -2.90
CA PRO A 62 15.48 -14.77 -4.32
C PRO A 62 14.55 -13.64 -4.75
N LYS A 63 14.82 -13.08 -5.92
CA LYS A 63 13.94 -12.08 -6.51
C LYS A 63 12.69 -12.80 -7.03
N PRO A 64 11.49 -12.22 -6.86
CA PRO A 64 10.29 -12.82 -7.43
C PRO A 64 10.42 -12.91 -8.96
N TYR A 65 10.06 -14.06 -9.53
CA TYR A 65 10.26 -14.38 -10.95
C TYR A 65 9.47 -13.45 -11.88
N LEU A 66 8.16 -13.27 -11.63
CA LEU A 66 7.27 -12.49 -12.50
C LEU A 66 6.78 -11.14 -11.93
N GLU A 67 7.16 -10.80 -10.70
CA GLU A 67 6.71 -9.55 -10.05
C GLU A 67 7.63 -8.39 -10.45
N SER A 68 7.05 -7.30 -10.96
CA SER A 68 7.81 -6.16 -11.50
C SER A 68 7.16 -4.82 -11.23
N PHE A 69 7.98 -3.77 -11.10
CA PHE A 69 7.51 -2.39 -11.03
C PHE A 69 7.11 -1.91 -12.44
N VAL A 70 5.90 -2.25 -12.86
CA VAL A 70 5.42 -2.00 -14.23
C VAL A 70 5.31 -0.52 -14.58
N LEU A 71 5.05 0.38 -13.61
CA LEU A 71 5.08 1.82 -13.86
C LEU A 71 6.47 2.30 -14.33
N GLY A 72 7.54 1.65 -13.85
CA GLY A 72 8.91 1.84 -14.33
C GLY A 72 9.03 1.59 -15.83
N LEU A 73 8.40 0.51 -16.31
CA LEU A 73 8.41 0.12 -17.71
C LEU A 73 7.52 1.01 -18.56
N VAL A 74 6.37 1.45 -18.04
CA VAL A 74 5.51 2.45 -18.70
C VAL A 74 6.32 3.72 -18.94
N LEU A 75 6.97 4.26 -17.90
CA LEU A 75 7.77 5.47 -18.04
C LEU A 75 8.96 5.29 -19.01
N ALA A 76 9.59 4.12 -19.02
CA ALA A 76 10.66 3.81 -19.98
C ALA A 76 10.13 3.80 -21.43
N ALA A 77 9.00 3.14 -21.69
CA ALA A 77 8.38 3.12 -23.01
C ALA A 77 7.91 4.50 -23.46
N VAL A 78 7.28 5.28 -22.57
CA VAL A 78 6.89 6.67 -22.82
C VAL A 78 8.10 7.52 -23.22
N ARG A 79 9.24 7.36 -22.55
CA ARG A 79 10.46 8.09 -22.91
C ARG A 79 10.99 7.73 -24.29
N LEU A 80 10.95 6.45 -24.69
CA LEU A 80 11.31 6.05 -26.05
C LEU A 80 10.40 6.70 -27.10
N VAL A 81 9.09 6.80 -26.82
CA VAL A 81 8.15 7.46 -27.73
C VAL A 81 8.38 8.96 -27.78
N GLU A 82 8.33 9.63 -26.64
CA GLU A 82 8.35 11.10 -26.58
C GLU A 82 9.76 11.66 -26.87
N CYS A 83 10.84 11.05 -26.34
CA CYS A 83 12.20 11.58 -26.48
C CYS A 83 12.93 11.11 -27.74
N GLU A 84 12.69 9.87 -28.17
CA GLU A 84 13.42 9.24 -29.28
C GLU A 84 12.57 9.13 -30.56
N GLY A 85 11.31 9.56 -30.52
CA GLY A 85 10.40 9.52 -31.67
C GLY A 85 9.99 8.11 -32.08
N MET A 86 10.13 7.12 -31.19
CA MET A 86 9.81 5.72 -31.48
C MET A 86 8.30 5.50 -31.55
N ALA A 87 7.84 4.62 -32.44
CA ALA A 87 6.44 4.20 -32.43
C ALA A 87 6.08 3.46 -31.11
N PRO A 88 4.83 3.58 -30.61
CA PRO A 88 4.46 3.05 -29.28
C PRO A 88 4.68 1.54 -29.10
N GLN A 89 4.37 0.72 -30.11
CA GLN A 89 4.48 -0.74 -30.00
C GLN A 89 5.95 -1.22 -29.91
N PRO A 90 6.87 -0.77 -30.79
CA PRO A 90 8.31 -1.01 -30.60
C PRO A 90 8.84 -0.53 -29.25
N ALA A 91 8.43 0.67 -28.80
CA ALA A 91 8.85 1.22 -27.51
C ALA A 91 8.46 0.33 -26.32
N VAL A 92 7.23 -0.20 -26.33
CA VAL A 92 6.79 -1.16 -25.31
C VAL A 92 7.65 -2.43 -25.34
N ARG A 93 7.92 -3.00 -26.52
CA ARG A 93 8.76 -4.20 -26.63
C ARG A 93 10.17 -3.97 -26.09
N GLN A 94 10.81 -2.86 -26.48
CA GLN A 94 12.15 -2.53 -25.99
C GLN A 94 12.18 -2.29 -24.47
N ALA A 95 11.13 -1.69 -23.90
CA ALA A 95 10.99 -1.57 -22.45
C ALA A 95 10.81 -2.93 -21.75
N GLU A 96 10.03 -3.85 -22.34
CA GLU A 96 9.90 -5.23 -21.85
C GLU A 96 11.27 -5.95 -21.88
N ASP A 97 12.00 -5.87 -22.98
CA ASP A 97 13.31 -6.52 -23.14
C ASP A 97 14.35 -5.95 -22.17
N SER A 98 14.32 -4.63 -21.95
CA SER A 98 15.21 -3.93 -21.01
C SER A 98 14.92 -4.26 -19.54
N ALA A 99 13.75 -4.83 -19.22
CA ALA A 99 13.43 -5.22 -17.85
C ALA A 99 14.36 -6.33 -17.32
N GLY A 100 15.01 -7.08 -18.21
CA GLY A 100 15.94 -8.16 -17.87
C GLY A 100 15.29 -9.33 -17.13
N ARG A 101 13.96 -9.45 -17.18
CA ARG A 101 13.17 -10.52 -16.54
C ARG A 101 11.83 -10.74 -17.24
N SER A 102 11.29 -11.94 -17.06
CA SER A 102 9.96 -12.29 -17.56
C SER A 102 8.88 -11.46 -16.86
N LEU A 103 7.95 -10.91 -17.64
CA LEU A 103 6.79 -10.20 -17.12
C LEU A 103 5.57 -11.11 -17.14
N HIS A 104 4.82 -11.07 -16.04
CA HIS A 104 3.52 -11.69 -16.01
C HIS A 104 2.60 -11.09 -17.09
N ARG A 105 1.83 -11.92 -17.79
CA ARG A 105 0.94 -11.53 -18.91
C ARG A 105 -0.01 -10.37 -18.61
N ALA A 106 -0.51 -10.28 -17.37
CA ALA A 106 -1.36 -9.17 -16.94
C ALA A 106 -0.60 -7.83 -16.89
N GLN A 107 0.66 -7.84 -16.47
CA GLN A 107 1.52 -6.65 -16.51
C GLN A 107 1.84 -6.25 -17.95
N ARG A 108 2.11 -7.22 -18.85
CA ARG A 108 2.34 -6.93 -20.27
C ARG A 108 1.12 -6.27 -20.92
N ARG A 109 -0.08 -6.75 -20.59
CA ARG A 109 -1.33 -6.16 -21.07
C ARG A 109 -1.55 -4.76 -20.52
N PHE A 110 -1.37 -4.57 -19.21
CA PHE A 110 -1.46 -3.26 -18.58
C PHE A 110 -0.41 -2.29 -19.14
N LEU A 111 0.83 -2.72 -19.36
CA LEU A 111 1.90 -1.89 -19.93
C LEU A 111 1.52 -1.30 -21.29
N ARG A 112 1.03 -2.12 -22.22
CA ARG A 112 0.56 -1.64 -23.53
C ARG A 112 -0.56 -0.61 -23.40
N HIS A 113 -1.59 -0.96 -22.62
CA HIS A 113 -2.73 -0.08 -22.36
C HIS A 113 -2.31 1.25 -21.74
N ALA A 114 -1.45 1.20 -20.72
CA ALA A 114 -0.99 2.36 -19.98
C ALA A 114 -0.18 3.33 -20.85
N VAL A 115 0.65 2.82 -21.78
CA VAL A 115 1.38 3.67 -22.73
C VAL A 115 0.41 4.36 -23.69
N GLU A 116 -0.59 3.64 -24.22
CA GLU A 116 -1.63 4.23 -25.06
C GLU A 116 -2.40 5.33 -24.30
N ARG A 117 -2.87 5.04 -23.09
CA ARG A 117 -3.59 6.02 -22.24
C ARG A 117 -2.74 7.21 -21.83
N TRP A 118 -1.44 7.02 -21.67
CA TRP A 118 -0.53 8.14 -21.41
C TRP A 118 -0.43 9.08 -22.62
N LEU A 119 -0.31 8.53 -23.83
CA LEU A 119 -0.17 9.32 -25.06
C LEU A 119 -1.46 10.07 -25.39
N ASP A 120 -2.61 9.45 -25.13
CA ASP A 120 -3.95 10.02 -25.35
C ASP A 120 -4.51 10.73 -24.11
N ARG A 121 -3.68 11.06 -23.12
CA ARG A 121 -4.14 11.61 -21.84
C ARG A 121 -4.89 12.94 -21.99
N ASP A 122 -5.86 13.17 -21.11
CA ASP A 122 -6.81 14.29 -21.17
C ASP A 122 -6.21 15.64 -20.73
N ARG A 123 -5.10 16.07 -21.34
CA ARG A 123 -4.55 17.41 -21.08
C ARG A 123 -5.55 18.47 -21.56
N PRO A 124 -5.80 19.55 -20.78
CA PRO A 124 -6.69 20.62 -21.20
C PRO A 124 -6.28 21.21 -22.55
N LYS A 125 -7.25 21.50 -23.44
CA LYS A 125 -7.00 22.02 -24.80
C LYS A 125 -6.21 23.33 -24.85
N GLY A 126 -6.18 24.10 -23.76
CA GLY A 126 -5.38 25.33 -23.62
C GLY A 126 -4.08 25.15 -22.81
N ALA A 127 -3.71 23.93 -22.44
CA ALA A 127 -2.49 23.69 -21.67
C ALA A 127 -1.24 24.05 -22.51
N PRO A 128 -0.18 24.60 -21.89
CA PRO A 128 1.04 24.92 -22.61
C PRO A 128 1.63 23.72 -23.36
N PRO A 129 2.24 23.94 -24.54
CA PRO A 129 2.96 22.88 -25.25
C PRO A 129 4.11 22.35 -24.39
N LEU A 130 4.33 21.04 -24.44
CA LEU A 130 5.35 20.36 -23.66
C LEU A 130 6.27 19.56 -24.57
N LEU A 131 7.56 19.65 -24.29
CA LEU A 131 8.63 18.83 -24.82
C LEU A 131 9.17 17.96 -23.69
N PRO A 132 9.52 16.70 -23.95
CA PRO A 132 9.97 15.79 -22.90
C PRO A 132 11.37 16.14 -22.40
N ALA A 133 11.60 15.95 -21.11
CA ALA A 133 12.90 15.99 -20.47
C ALA A 133 13.32 14.55 -20.09
N PRO A 134 14.46 14.05 -20.60
CA PRO A 134 14.81 12.62 -20.49
C PRO A 134 15.21 12.18 -19.08
N GLY A 135 15.66 13.12 -18.24
CA GLY A 135 16.14 12.87 -16.88
C GLY A 135 15.30 13.56 -15.81
N PRO A 136 15.43 13.14 -14.54
CA PRO A 136 14.80 13.84 -13.43
C PRO A 136 15.43 15.23 -13.21
N TRP A 137 14.71 16.08 -12.48
CA TRP A 137 15.29 17.25 -11.83
C TRP A 137 15.72 16.91 -10.41
N VAL A 138 16.93 17.32 -10.04
CA VAL A 138 17.52 17.04 -8.74
C VAL A 138 18.02 18.34 -8.15
N ARG A 139 17.48 18.71 -6.99
CA ARG A 139 18.03 19.78 -6.16
C ARG A 139 19.11 19.17 -5.29
N MET A 140 20.36 19.54 -5.53
CA MET A 140 21.51 19.08 -4.75
C MET A 140 22.03 20.19 -3.85
N ARG A 141 22.45 19.85 -2.63
CA ARG A 141 23.16 20.77 -1.72
C ARG A 141 24.13 19.99 -0.85
N GLU A 142 25.23 20.64 -0.47
CA GLU A 142 26.14 20.12 0.55
C GLU A 142 25.75 20.74 1.91
N VAL A 143 25.53 19.91 2.93
CA VAL A 143 25.18 20.33 4.29
C VAL A 143 25.94 19.45 5.26
N ASP A 144 26.74 20.07 6.13
CA ASP A 144 27.55 19.38 7.15
C ASP A 144 28.36 18.20 6.58
N GLY A 145 29.02 18.43 5.44
CA GLY A 145 29.82 17.39 4.77
C GLY A 145 29.01 16.23 4.15
N ARG A 146 27.69 16.39 4.01
CA ARG A 146 26.81 15.41 3.37
C ARG A 146 26.16 15.98 2.11
N THR A 147 26.12 15.16 1.06
CA THR A 147 25.37 15.45 -0.15
C THR A 147 23.89 15.18 0.08
N TRP A 148 23.07 16.21 -0.06
CA TRP A 148 21.62 16.13 -0.03
C TRP A 148 21.04 16.25 -1.43
N GLU A 149 20.14 15.34 -1.77
CA GLU A 149 19.41 15.33 -3.02
C GLU A 149 17.92 15.30 -2.76
N LEU A 150 17.18 16.18 -3.43
CA LEU A 150 15.73 16.20 -3.42
C LEU A 150 15.22 16.04 -4.86
N THR A 151 14.39 15.01 -5.09
CA THR A 151 13.93 14.65 -6.44
C THR A 151 12.56 13.98 -6.42
N ALA A 152 11.99 13.71 -7.59
CA ALA A 152 10.75 12.99 -7.76
C ALA A 152 10.83 12.01 -8.94
N TRP A 153 10.13 10.88 -8.82
CA TRP A 153 10.04 9.87 -9.88
C TRP A 153 8.73 10.02 -10.65
N GLY A 154 8.83 10.28 -11.95
CA GLY A 154 7.71 10.54 -12.85
C GLY A 154 8.19 11.02 -14.22
N ALA A 155 7.25 11.43 -15.07
CA ALA A 155 7.59 12.06 -16.34
C ALA A 155 7.91 13.55 -16.13
N CYS A 156 8.92 14.05 -16.83
CA CYS A 156 9.38 15.43 -16.75
C CYS A 156 9.25 16.06 -18.13
N HIS A 157 8.68 17.24 -18.21
CA HIS A 157 8.50 17.99 -19.45
C HIS A 157 8.83 19.46 -19.25
N HIS A 158 9.25 20.14 -20.31
CA HIS A 158 9.41 21.59 -20.33
C HIS A 158 8.63 22.20 -21.49
N ASN A 159 8.29 23.48 -21.42
CA ASN A 159 7.79 24.18 -22.61
C ASN A 159 8.92 24.41 -23.64
N PRO A 160 8.62 24.84 -24.89
CA PRO A 160 9.66 25.13 -25.89
C PRO A 160 10.70 26.16 -25.44
N GLY A 161 10.29 27.18 -24.66
CA GLY A 161 11.20 28.18 -24.09
C GLY A 161 11.98 27.71 -22.86
N ARG A 162 11.73 26.49 -22.37
CA ARG A 162 12.33 25.86 -21.17
C ARG A 162 12.21 26.67 -19.88
N ARG A 163 11.22 27.57 -19.82
CA ARG A 163 10.88 28.41 -18.65
C ARG A 163 9.78 27.84 -17.78
N LEU A 164 8.95 26.95 -18.35
CA LEU A 164 7.94 26.20 -17.63
C LEU A 164 8.37 24.74 -17.54
N ARG A 165 8.25 24.16 -16.35
CA ARG A 165 8.47 22.72 -16.11
C ARG A 165 7.20 22.06 -15.60
N GLU A 166 6.81 20.96 -16.24
CA GLU A 166 5.72 20.10 -15.77
C GLU A 166 6.30 18.76 -15.31
N PHE A 167 6.07 18.43 -14.04
CA PHE A 167 6.31 17.09 -13.50
C PHE A 167 4.98 16.34 -13.42
N SER A 168 4.94 15.11 -13.92
CA SER A 168 3.74 14.27 -13.90
C SER A 168 3.99 12.96 -13.16
N TYR A 169 3.24 12.73 -12.08
CA TYR A 169 3.10 11.41 -11.47
C TYR A 169 2.31 10.48 -12.38
N LEU A 170 2.60 9.19 -12.27
CA LEU A 170 1.83 8.11 -12.89
C LEU A 170 1.12 7.32 -11.79
N CYS A 171 -0.17 7.04 -11.95
CA CYS A 171 -0.88 6.07 -11.12
C CYS A 171 -1.55 4.98 -11.94
N TYR A 172 -1.72 3.80 -11.34
CA TYR A 172 -2.36 2.66 -11.99
C TYR A 172 -3.80 2.97 -12.43
N GLY A 173 -4.64 3.43 -11.52
CA GLY A 173 -6.05 3.77 -11.75
C GLY A 173 -6.25 5.19 -12.29
N SER A 174 -7.44 5.75 -12.05
CA SER A 174 -7.80 7.14 -12.39
C SER A 174 -7.08 8.16 -11.52
N ALA A 175 -6.74 9.32 -12.09
CA ALA A 175 -6.17 10.47 -11.40
C ALA A 175 -7.18 11.13 -10.46
N ASP A 176 -8.48 11.10 -10.77
CA ASP A 176 -9.52 11.80 -10.03
C ASP A 176 -9.88 11.10 -8.71
N ALA A 177 -9.87 9.77 -8.71
CA ALA A 177 -10.22 8.95 -7.55
C ALA A 177 -9.14 8.94 -6.45
N ARG A 178 -7.96 9.52 -6.70
CA ARG A 178 -6.79 9.33 -5.84
C ARG A 178 -6.52 10.57 -4.99
N SER A 179 -6.45 10.46 -3.67
CA SER A 179 -5.81 11.51 -2.86
C SER A 179 -4.29 11.49 -3.06
N VAL A 180 -3.66 12.66 -3.19
CA VAL A 180 -2.21 12.79 -3.22
C VAL A 180 -1.81 13.70 -2.05
N PRO A 181 -1.01 13.22 -1.10
CA PRO A 181 -0.54 14.03 0.02
C PRO A 181 0.18 15.32 -0.44
N LYS A 182 -0.09 16.44 0.26
CA LYS A 182 0.43 17.76 -0.13
C LYS A 182 1.95 17.86 0.00
N ASP A 183 2.53 17.24 1.03
CA ASP A 183 3.97 17.11 1.25
C ASP A 183 4.68 16.46 0.05
N ARG A 184 4.10 15.40 -0.52
CA ARG A 184 4.59 14.74 -1.73
C ARG A 184 4.57 15.68 -2.93
N VAL A 185 3.46 16.40 -3.14
CA VAL A 185 3.33 17.38 -4.23
C VAL A 185 4.37 18.50 -4.07
N ALA A 186 4.55 18.99 -2.85
CA ALA A 186 5.50 20.04 -2.53
C ALA A 186 6.97 19.64 -2.79
N ILE A 187 7.36 18.40 -2.46
CA ILE A 187 8.71 17.89 -2.77
C ILE A 187 8.93 17.84 -4.29
N ALA A 188 7.95 17.37 -5.08
CA ALA A 188 8.08 17.36 -6.53
C ALA A 188 8.11 18.76 -7.14
N ALA A 189 7.28 19.68 -6.64
CA ALA A 189 7.28 21.08 -7.06
C ALA A 189 8.64 21.74 -6.79
N LEU A 190 9.21 21.53 -5.60
CA LEU A 190 10.53 22.06 -5.24
C LEU A 190 11.65 21.48 -6.11
N ALA A 191 11.61 20.18 -6.41
CA ALA A 191 12.55 19.54 -7.34
C ALA A 191 12.45 20.14 -8.76
N ALA A 192 11.22 20.38 -9.24
CA ALA A 192 11.01 20.94 -10.57
C ALA A 192 11.46 22.40 -10.66
N ALA A 193 11.19 23.22 -9.63
CA ALA A 193 11.55 24.64 -9.60
C ALA A 193 13.05 24.89 -9.44
N PHE A 194 13.69 24.17 -8.51
CA PHE A 194 15.06 24.47 -8.06
C PHE A 194 16.05 23.35 -8.34
N GLY A 195 15.61 22.25 -8.94
CA GLY A 195 16.50 21.16 -9.35
C GLY A 195 17.13 21.40 -10.71
N GLU A 196 18.31 20.83 -10.90
CA GLU A 196 18.96 20.80 -12.21
C GLU A 196 18.58 19.50 -12.93
N PRO A 197 18.48 19.49 -14.28
CA PRO A 197 18.41 18.25 -15.03
C PRO A 197 19.59 17.37 -14.65
N ALA A 198 19.34 16.08 -14.42
CA ALA A 198 20.35 15.20 -13.89
C ALA A 198 20.35 13.82 -14.58
N ARG A 199 21.50 13.15 -14.51
CA ARG A 199 21.65 11.74 -14.88
C ARG A 199 22.01 10.92 -13.67
N GLN A 200 21.54 9.68 -13.63
CA GLN A 200 21.95 8.72 -12.61
C GLN A 200 23.49 8.64 -12.57
N GLY A 201 24.04 8.61 -11.36
CA GLY A 201 25.46 8.32 -11.13
C GLY A 201 25.82 6.91 -11.60
N ALA A 202 27.09 6.52 -11.44
CA ALA A 202 27.57 5.21 -11.90
C ALA A 202 26.80 4.02 -11.27
N LYS A 203 26.24 4.22 -10.07
CA LYS A 203 25.39 3.25 -9.38
C LYS A 203 24.17 3.95 -8.76
N PRO A 204 23.07 3.23 -8.47
CA PRO A 204 21.88 3.82 -7.83
C PRO A 204 22.16 4.53 -6.51
N TRP A 205 23.19 4.13 -5.77
CA TRP A 205 23.57 4.72 -4.48
C TRP A 205 24.66 5.79 -4.55
N HIS A 206 25.14 6.13 -5.75
CA HIS A 206 25.98 7.32 -5.94
C HIS A 206 25.10 8.56 -6.18
N PRO A 207 25.63 9.77 -5.89
CA PRO A 207 24.96 11.00 -6.26
C PRO A 207 24.63 11.06 -7.76
N TYR A 208 23.56 11.78 -8.09
CA TYR A 208 23.24 12.20 -9.43
C TYR A 208 24.33 13.12 -9.99
N ARG A 209 24.49 13.08 -11.31
CA ARG A 209 25.33 14.05 -12.03
C ARG A 209 24.43 15.13 -12.58
N LEU A 210 24.59 16.36 -12.09
CA LEU A 210 23.86 17.53 -12.58
C LEU A 210 24.38 17.92 -13.96
N LEU A 211 23.48 18.38 -14.82
CA LEU A 211 23.77 18.76 -16.20
C LEU A 211 23.81 20.29 -16.40
N GLY A 212 23.61 21.07 -15.33
CA GLY A 212 23.61 22.53 -15.35
C GLY A 212 22.23 23.12 -15.04
N ALA A 213 22.24 24.26 -14.34
CA ALA A 213 21.03 24.98 -13.98
C ALA A 213 20.35 25.61 -15.21
N GLU A 214 19.02 25.63 -15.17
CA GLU A 214 18.18 26.31 -16.17
C GLU A 214 17.21 27.23 -15.42
N PRO A 215 16.92 28.43 -15.93
CA PRO A 215 15.95 29.32 -15.30
C PRO A 215 14.53 28.76 -15.44
N VAL A 216 13.79 28.76 -14.34
CA VAL A 216 12.40 28.28 -14.27
C VAL A 216 11.53 29.42 -13.74
N ASP A 217 10.58 29.84 -14.54
CA ASP A 217 9.64 30.92 -14.20
C ASP A 217 8.31 30.33 -13.68
N HIS A 218 7.98 29.09 -14.07
CA HIS A 218 6.71 28.44 -13.74
C HIS A 218 6.83 26.92 -13.59
N VAL A 219 6.11 26.35 -12.62
CA VAL A 219 6.08 24.91 -12.35
C VAL A 219 4.65 24.41 -12.31
N ARG A 220 4.44 23.22 -12.89
CA ARG A 220 3.20 22.44 -12.80
C ARG A 220 3.52 21.05 -12.26
N VAL A 221 2.71 20.57 -11.32
CA VAL A 221 2.73 19.18 -10.85
C VAL A 221 1.39 18.56 -11.16
N ALA A 222 1.39 17.46 -11.89
CA ALA A 222 0.19 16.75 -12.31
C ALA A 222 0.22 15.27 -11.90
N LEU A 223 -0.95 14.65 -11.94
CA LEU A 223 -1.16 13.21 -11.83
C LEU A 223 -1.87 12.72 -13.09
N THR A 224 -1.31 11.69 -13.71
CA THR A 224 -1.91 11.00 -14.85
C THR A 224 -2.34 9.59 -14.46
N GLY A 225 -3.62 9.28 -14.70
CA GLY A 225 -4.20 7.96 -14.53
C GLY A 225 -3.96 7.08 -15.74
N LEU A 226 -3.32 5.92 -15.53
CA LEU A 226 -2.94 5.02 -16.63
C LEU A 226 -4.04 4.01 -16.99
N HIS A 227 -5.13 3.96 -16.23
CA HIS A 227 -6.29 3.13 -16.55
C HIS A 227 -7.20 3.80 -17.58
N ASP A 228 -7.47 5.10 -17.41
CA ASP A 228 -8.44 5.85 -18.20
C ASP A 228 -7.83 6.99 -19.02
N GLY A 229 -6.60 7.43 -18.73
CA GLY A 229 -5.97 8.59 -19.37
C GLY A 229 -6.27 9.91 -18.67
N SER A 230 -6.99 9.88 -17.54
CA SER A 230 -7.34 11.06 -16.77
C SER A 230 -6.10 11.87 -16.36
N TYR A 231 -6.24 13.19 -16.38
CA TYR A 231 -5.17 14.13 -16.02
C TYR A 231 -5.71 15.11 -14.98
N ARG A 232 -5.01 15.24 -13.86
CA ARG A 232 -5.36 16.20 -12.81
C ARG A 232 -4.15 17.03 -12.40
N LEU A 233 -4.31 18.34 -12.44
CA LEU A 233 -3.33 19.29 -11.93
C LEU A 233 -3.39 19.32 -10.40
N LEU A 234 -2.25 19.13 -9.75
CA LEU A 234 -2.12 19.10 -8.29
C LEU A 234 -1.54 20.41 -7.74
N PHE A 235 -0.67 21.07 -8.51
CA PHE A 235 -0.06 22.34 -8.15
C PHE A 235 0.33 23.10 -9.43
N GLU A 236 0.22 24.43 -9.37
CA GLU A 236 0.72 25.34 -10.40
C GLU A 236 1.18 26.66 -9.77
N GLY A 237 2.37 27.14 -10.12
CA GLY A 237 2.90 28.40 -9.60
C GLY A 237 4.37 28.66 -9.93
N GLY A 238 4.83 29.86 -9.61
CA GLY A 238 6.22 30.28 -9.76
C GLY A 238 7.13 29.83 -8.60
N PRO A 239 8.46 30.06 -8.70
CA PRO A 239 9.44 29.62 -7.69
C PRO A 239 9.13 30.06 -6.25
N ASP A 240 8.64 31.29 -6.04
CA ASP A 240 8.32 31.79 -4.71
C ASP A 240 7.11 31.07 -4.10
N GLN A 241 6.08 30.79 -4.90
CA GLN A 241 4.91 30.01 -4.47
C GLN A 241 5.30 28.56 -4.17
N VAL A 242 6.21 27.97 -4.95
CA VAL A 242 6.75 26.63 -4.69
C VAL A 242 7.49 26.57 -3.36
N ARG A 243 8.29 27.59 -3.04
CA ARG A 243 9.02 27.68 -1.77
C ARG A 243 8.04 27.75 -0.59
N ALA A 244 7.07 28.66 -0.64
CA ALA A 244 6.04 28.80 0.39
C ALA A 244 5.27 27.49 0.59
N TYR A 245 4.86 26.84 -0.50
CA TYR A 245 4.14 25.56 -0.45
C TYR A 245 4.98 24.42 0.16
N TYR A 246 6.30 24.42 -0.07
CA TYR A 246 7.22 23.46 0.56
C TYR A 246 7.42 23.72 2.04
N GLU A 247 7.62 24.97 2.44
CA GLU A 247 7.75 25.35 3.85
C GLU A 247 6.50 25.00 4.65
N GLU A 248 5.31 25.24 4.07
CA GLU A 248 4.02 24.94 4.70
C GLU A 248 3.75 23.43 4.82
N HIS A 249 4.06 22.64 3.79
CA HIS A 249 3.56 21.25 3.70
C HIS A 249 4.61 20.17 3.79
N ALA A 250 5.87 20.42 3.45
CA ALA A 250 6.87 19.36 3.30
C ALA A 250 8.09 19.49 4.21
N GLU A 251 8.48 20.70 4.64
CA GLU A 251 9.75 20.87 5.34
C GLU A 251 9.84 20.05 6.63
N ALA A 252 8.82 20.14 7.49
CA ALA A 252 8.76 19.35 8.72
C ALA A 252 8.78 17.84 8.41
N ARG A 253 7.98 17.43 7.43
CA ARG A 253 7.86 16.03 7.04
C ARG A 253 9.15 15.44 6.47
N VAL A 254 9.91 16.22 5.69
CA VAL A 254 11.23 15.82 5.20
C VAL A 254 12.21 15.62 6.37
N LYS A 255 12.18 16.50 7.38
CA LYS A 255 13.00 16.35 8.59
C LYS A 255 12.66 15.06 9.34
N GLU A 256 11.38 14.74 9.51
CA GLU A 256 10.93 13.48 10.12
C GLU A 256 11.37 12.25 9.32
N ILE A 257 11.16 12.26 8.00
CA ILE A 257 11.52 11.14 7.12
C ILE A 257 13.03 10.87 7.18
N VAL A 258 13.86 11.92 7.15
CA VAL A 258 15.32 11.77 7.19
C VAL A 258 15.81 11.45 8.61
N GLY A 259 15.23 12.07 9.64
CA GLY A 259 15.57 11.82 11.03
C GLY A 259 15.15 10.43 11.51
N GLY A 260 14.12 9.84 10.90
CA GLY A 260 13.48 8.64 11.38
C GLY A 260 12.55 8.93 12.55
N GLY A 261 12.06 7.87 13.18
CA GLY A 261 11.10 7.97 14.27
C GLY A 261 10.71 6.60 14.81
N PRO A 262 9.67 6.54 15.65
CA PRO A 262 9.18 5.27 16.18
C PRO A 262 8.79 4.33 15.04
N ALA A 263 8.98 3.03 15.28
CA ALA A 263 8.57 2.03 14.32
C ALA A 263 7.05 1.90 14.33
N ALA A 264 6.44 1.97 13.15
CA ALA A 264 5.01 1.69 12.94
C ALA A 264 4.89 0.51 11.97
N PRO A 265 4.88 -0.75 12.46
CA PRO A 265 4.88 -1.93 11.60
C PRO A 265 3.62 -2.00 10.72
N GLY A 266 3.78 -2.35 9.44
CA GLY A 266 2.72 -2.34 8.43
C GLY A 266 3.21 -2.85 7.08
N GLY A 267 2.50 -2.57 5.98
CA GLY A 267 2.87 -3.07 4.63
C GLY A 267 4.29 -2.65 4.18
N SER A 268 4.78 -1.50 4.65
CA SER A 268 6.16 -1.06 4.39
C SER A 268 7.24 -2.03 4.91
N CYS A 269 6.93 -2.90 5.87
CA CYS A 269 7.83 -3.92 6.40
C CYS A 269 8.31 -4.89 5.29
N ALA A 270 7.46 -5.25 4.32
CA ALA A 270 7.84 -6.16 3.23
C ALA A 270 8.94 -5.59 2.32
N GLY A 271 9.05 -4.25 2.23
CA GLY A 271 10.11 -3.55 1.48
C GLY A 271 11.27 -3.05 2.36
N CYS A 272 11.22 -3.30 3.67
CA CYS A 272 12.13 -2.69 4.62
C CYS A 272 13.48 -3.41 4.68
N ARG A 273 14.56 -2.64 4.50
CA ARG A 273 15.94 -3.14 4.62
C ARG A 273 16.26 -3.61 6.04
N ARG A 274 15.58 -3.07 7.07
CA ARG A 274 15.78 -3.44 8.47
C ARG A 274 14.94 -4.63 8.92
N LEU A 275 14.11 -5.23 8.05
CA LEU A 275 13.15 -6.26 8.50
C LEU A 275 13.78 -7.38 9.32
N GLU A 276 15.00 -7.83 8.98
CA GLU A 276 15.66 -8.94 9.67
C GLU A 276 16.21 -8.59 11.05
N THR A 277 16.46 -7.32 11.34
CA THR A 277 17.00 -6.83 12.62
C THR A 277 15.99 -5.98 13.39
N CYS A 278 14.88 -5.60 12.77
CA CYS A 278 13.83 -4.82 13.42
C CYS A 278 13.01 -5.72 14.36
N ASP A 279 12.81 -5.23 15.57
CA ASP A 279 12.02 -5.80 16.65
C ASP A 279 10.53 -5.43 16.56
N ALA A 280 10.20 -4.37 15.82
CA ALA A 280 8.84 -3.83 15.77
C ALA A 280 7.77 -4.77 15.19
N PRO A 281 7.96 -5.45 14.04
CA PRO A 281 7.02 -6.50 13.65
C PRO A 281 7.26 -7.74 14.53
N VAL A 282 6.20 -8.24 15.17
CA VAL A 282 6.28 -9.44 16.01
C VAL A 282 6.70 -10.63 15.14
N ARG A 283 7.74 -11.36 15.56
CA ARG A 283 8.27 -12.51 14.84
C ARG A 283 7.60 -13.79 15.31
N LEU A 284 6.96 -14.49 14.38
CA LEU A 284 6.24 -15.74 14.67
C LEU A 284 6.67 -16.81 13.64
N PRO A 285 7.80 -17.51 13.87
CA PRO A 285 8.27 -18.56 12.99
C PRO A 285 7.24 -19.69 12.85
N GLY A 286 6.83 -19.99 11.62
CA GLY A 286 5.88 -21.07 11.34
C GLY A 286 4.41 -20.72 11.59
N LEU A 287 4.10 -19.44 11.87
CA LEU A 287 2.73 -18.93 12.01
C LEU A 287 1.80 -19.38 10.86
N LEU A 288 2.30 -19.35 9.63
CA LEU A 288 1.53 -19.69 8.44
C LEU A 288 1.55 -21.19 8.12
N GLY A 289 2.05 -22.02 9.04
CA GLY A 289 2.18 -23.46 8.87
C GLY A 289 3.29 -23.88 7.91
N ILE A 290 4.14 -22.98 7.43
CA ILE A 290 5.25 -23.36 6.55
C ILE A 290 6.42 -23.88 7.40
N PRO A 291 6.91 -25.11 7.18
CA PRO A 291 8.02 -25.64 7.96
C PRO A 291 9.33 -24.93 7.60
N ALA A 292 10.25 -24.90 8.56
CA ALA A 292 11.61 -24.43 8.34
C ALA A 292 12.27 -25.22 7.18
N GLY A 293 13.14 -24.54 6.41
CA GLY A 293 13.92 -25.18 5.35
C GLY A 293 13.19 -25.44 4.02
N ARG A 294 11.90 -25.14 3.89
CA ARG A 294 11.16 -25.24 2.60
C ARG A 294 11.60 -24.19 1.56
N GLY A 295 12.42 -23.22 1.98
CA GLY A 295 12.92 -22.11 1.16
C GLY A 295 14.22 -22.40 0.41
N PRO A 296 14.73 -21.43 -0.37
CA PRO A 296 14.48 -19.99 -0.21
C PRO A 296 13.24 -19.47 -0.96
N PHE A 297 12.46 -18.59 -0.32
CA PHE A 297 11.30 -17.91 -0.93
C PHE A 297 11.50 -16.40 -1.07
N PRO A 298 10.89 -15.75 -2.09
CA PRO A 298 10.86 -14.29 -2.15
C PRO A 298 9.98 -13.75 -1.01
N LEU A 299 10.43 -12.64 -0.40
CA LEU A 299 9.64 -11.95 0.62
C LEU A 299 8.36 -11.39 0.01
N ARG A 300 7.21 -11.73 0.59
CA ARG A 300 5.89 -11.26 0.14
C ARG A 300 5.10 -10.65 1.29
N GLU A 301 4.25 -9.68 0.95
CA GLU A 301 3.19 -9.19 1.83
C GLU A 301 1.95 -10.09 1.71
N LEU A 302 1.36 -10.46 2.84
CA LEU A 302 0.20 -11.35 2.92
C LEU A 302 -0.92 -10.73 3.74
N SER A 303 -2.16 -11.00 3.37
CA SER A 303 -3.37 -10.69 4.15
C SER A 303 -4.39 -11.80 3.96
N ALA A 304 -5.43 -11.87 4.81
CA ALA A 304 -6.51 -12.84 4.64
C ALA A 304 -7.21 -12.69 3.27
N SER A 305 -7.41 -11.45 2.81
CA SER A 305 -7.97 -11.17 1.48
C SER A 305 -7.06 -11.66 0.34
N HIS A 306 -5.74 -11.52 0.45
CA HIS A 306 -4.81 -12.09 -0.53
C HIS A 306 -4.97 -13.60 -0.66
N LEU A 307 -5.08 -14.31 0.46
CA LEU A 307 -5.28 -15.76 0.48
C LEU A 307 -6.62 -16.16 -0.16
N ARG A 308 -7.71 -15.43 0.14
CA ARG A 308 -9.02 -15.65 -0.51
C ARG A 308 -8.95 -15.43 -2.03
N TYR A 309 -8.26 -14.39 -2.49
CA TYR A 309 -8.08 -14.14 -3.93
C TYR A 309 -7.25 -15.23 -4.59
N TYR A 310 -6.17 -15.68 -3.95
CA TYR A 310 -5.33 -16.75 -4.49
C TYR A 310 -6.12 -18.06 -4.60
N ARG A 311 -6.88 -18.43 -3.55
CA ARG A 311 -7.71 -19.64 -3.54
C ARG A 311 -8.74 -19.61 -4.66
N LYS A 312 -9.39 -18.46 -4.91
CA LYS A 312 -10.28 -18.26 -6.07
C LYS A 312 -9.53 -18.40 -7.39
N CYS A 313 -8.45 -17.66 -7.58
CA CYS A 313 -7.64 -17.65 -8.80
C CYS A 313 -6.25 -17.01 -8.55
N PRO A 314 -5.12 -17.71 -8.80
CA PRO A 314 -3.77 -17.17 -8.56
C PRO A 314 -3.49 -15.88 -9.35
N GLN A 315 -3.97 -15.79 -10.59
CA GLN A 315 -3.94 -14.60 -11.42
C GLN A 315 -4.65 -13.40 -10.75
N MET A 316 -5.77 -13.63 -10.05
CA MET A 316 -6.49 -12.59 -9.34
C MET A 316 -5.62 -12.06 -8.21
N TYR A 317 -5.08 -12.95 -7.37
CA TYR A 317 -4.11 -12.58 -6.33
C TYR A 317 -2.95 -11.75 -6.90
N PHE A 318 -2.30 -12.24 -7.96
CA PHE A 318 -1.15 -11.55 -8.56
C PHE A 318 -1.52 -10.13 -8.98
N SER A 319 -2.67 -9.95 -9.62
CA SER A 319 -3.12 -8.63 -10.10
C SER A 319 -3.39 -7.67 -8.94
N TYR A 320 -3.95 -8.17 -7.83
CA TYR A 320 -4.16 -7.38 -6.61
C TYR A 320 -2.82 -7.00 -5.94
N ALA A 321 -1.92 -7.97 -5.78
CA ALA A 321 -0.60 -7.78 -5.18
C ALA A 321 0.29 -6.83 -6.00
N GLN A 322 0.10 -6.78 -7.32
CA GLN A 322 0.79 -5.85 -8.21
C GLN A 322 0.03 -4.53 -8.45
N HIS A 323 -1.04 -4.29 -7.68
CA HIS A 323 -1.85 -3.07 -7.71
C HIS A 323 -2.44 -2.71 -9.10
N LEU A 324 -2.71 -3.71 -9.94
CA LEU A 324 -3.34 -3.46 -11.23
C LEU A 324 -4.75 -2.88 -11.03
N PRO A 325 -5.24 -2.02 -11.94
CA PRO A 325 -6.53 -1.37 -11.79
C PRO A 325 -7.68 -2.37 -11.68
N ARG A 326 -8.75 -1.98 -11.00
CA ARG A 326 -9.90 -2.84 -10.71
C ARG A 326 -11.15 -2.18 -11.27
N THR A 327 -12.03 -2.97 -11.86
CA THR A 327 -13.33 -2.52 -12.37
C THR A 327 -14.44 -3.29 -11.68
N ARG A 328 -15.52 -2.61 -11.29
CA ARG A 328 -16.70 -3.25 -10.67
C ARG A 328 -16.35 -4.11 -9.44
N GLU A 329 -15.47 -3.60 -8.57
CA GLU A 329 -14.94 -4.37 -7.42
C GLU A 329 -16.03 -4.68 -6.38
N TYR A 330 -16.96 -3.77 -6.16
CA TYR A 330 -17.98 -3.87 -5.13
C TYR A 330 -19.37 -3.92 -5.75
N SER A 331 -20.14 -4.93 -5.37
CA SER A 331 -21.59 -4.92 -5.56
C SER A 331 -22.23 -3.96 -4.54
N PRO A 332 -23.49 -3.55 -4.74
CA PRO A 332 -24.22 -2.73 -3.77
C PRO A 332 -24.18 -3.31 -2.34
N GLU A 333 -24.27 -4.64 -2.19
CA GLU A 333 -24.21 -5.32 -0.90
C GLU A 333 -22.82 -5.18 -0.24
N ASN A 334 -21.74 -5.25 -1.04
CA ASN A 334 -20.39 -5.02 -0.53
C ASN A 334 -20.19 -3.54 -0.13
N GLN A 335 -20.81 -2.60 -0.86
CA GLN A 335 -20.78 -1.18 -0.50
C GLN A 335 -21.53 -0.92 0.81
N LEU A 336 -22.70 -1.56 0.98
CA LEU A 336 -23.46 -1.52 2.23
C LEU A 336 -22.60 -2.01 3.41
N GLY A 337 -21.99 -3.19 3.30
CA GLY A 337 -21.17 -3.73 4.37
C GLY A 337 -19.99 -2.82 4.73
N LYS A 338 -19.34 -2.22 3.73
CA LYS A 338 -18.29 -1.23 3.96
C LYS A 338 -18.79 0.04 4.64
N ALA A 339 -19.97 0.53 4.26
CA ALA A 339 -20.57 1.69 4.89
C ALA A 339 -20.87 1.42 6.37
N VAL A 340 -21.43 0.25 6.69
CA VAL A 340 -21.67 -0.19 8.07
C VAL A 340 -20.36 -0.24 8.87
N HIS A 341 -19.31 -0.86 8.34
CA HIS A 341 -18.00 -0.91 9.01
C HIS A 341 -17.43 0.49 9.26
N ALA A 342 -17.44 1.36 8.25
CA ALA A 342 -16.94 2.72 8.38
C ALA A 342 -17.72 3.55 9.42
N HIS A 343 -19.03 3.33 9.52
CA HIS A 343 -19.86 3.99 10.53
C HIS A 343 -19.50 3.53 11.95
N LEU A 344 -19.38 2.22 12.18
CA LEU A 344 -18.98 1.68 13.48
C LEU A 344 -17.56 2.12 13.87
N GLU A 345 -16.61 2.08 12.93
CA GLU A 345 -15.24 2.57 13.14
C GLU A 345 -15.23 4.05 13.55
N ALA A 346 -16.02 4.89 12.87
CA ALA A 346 -16.12 6.31 13.20
C ALA A 346 -16.68 6.52 14.62
N ASN A 347 -17.74 5.79 15.00
CA ASN A 347 -18.31 5.86 16.33
C ASN A 347 -17.30 5.41 17.40
N HIS A 348 -16.62 4.28 17.20
CA HIS A 348 -15.64 3.76 18.17
C HIS A 348 -14.37 4.61 18.27
N ARG A 349 -14.06 5.43 17.27
CA ARG A 349 -12.94 6.39 17.30
C ARG A 349 -13.33 7.71 18.00
N SER A 350 -14.62 7.99 18.11
CA SER A 350 -15.15 9.28 18.55
C SER A 350 -15.25 9.37 20.07
N GLY A 351 -14.14 9.72 20.73
CA GLY A 351 -14.14 10.19 22.12
C GLY A 351 -13.92 9.10 23.19
N PRO A 352 -14.35 9.36 24.44
CA PRO A 352 -14.22 8.43 25.56
C PRO A 352 -14.93 7.09 25.26
N LEU A 353 -14.50 6.02 25.93
CA LEU A 353 -15.09 4.68 25.83
C LEU A 353 -16.58 4.69 26.24
N THR A 354 -17.44 5.06 25.31
CA THR A 354 -18.87 5.27 25.53
C THR A 354 -19.62 4.27 24.66
N PRO A 355 -20.51 3.44 25.23
CA PRO A 355 -21.34 2.54 24.45
C PRO A 355 -22.07 3.24 23.31
N CYS A 356 -22.07 2.62 22.13
CA CYS A 356 -22.91 3.06 21.02
C CYS A 356 -24.38 3.07 21.44
N GLY A 357 -25.05 4.20 21.27
CA GLY A 357 -26.47 4.35 21.57
C GLY A 357 -27.29 4.72 20.34
N GLY A 358 -28.59 4.92 20.54
CA GLY A 358 -29.50 5.28 19.44
C GLY A 358 -29.19 6.63 18.79
N ALA A 359 -28.55 7.56 19.50
CA ALA A 359 -28.12 8.84 18.94
C ALA A 359 -26.97 8.69 17.93
N ASP A 360 -26.21 7.59 18.01
CA ASP A 360 -25.05 7.32 17.15
C ASP A 360 -25.43 6.54 15.89
N MET A 361 -26.70 6.12 15.75
CA MET A 361 -27.19 5.33 14.62
C MET A 361 -28.01 6.17 13.64
N PRO A 362 -27.88 5.92 12.32
CA PRO A 362 -28.84 6.44 11.37
C PRO A 362 -30.18 5.74 11.55
N TRP A 363 -31.28 6.43 11.20
CA TRP A 363 -32.63 5.89 11.35
C TRP A 363 -33.44 5.99 10.06
N GLY A 364 -34.15 4.90 9.75
CA GLY A 364 -35.02 4.83 8.58
C GLY A 364 -34.24 4.90 7.27
N ASP A 365 -34.79 5.61 6.29
CA ASP A 365 -34.23 5.83 4.96
C ASP A 365 -33.39 7.11 4.84
N THR A 366 -33.15 7.80 5.96
CA THR A 366 -32.29 8.98 6.04
C THR A 366 -30.91 8.66 5.48
N ALA A 367 -30.41 9.48 4.56
CA ALA A 367 -29.10 9.25 3.97
C ALA A 367 -27.98 9.43 5.00
N TRP A 368 -27.01 8.52 5.00
CA TRP A 368 -25.88 8.52 5.93
C TRP A 368 -24.59 8.04 5.25
N GLY A 369 -23.45 8.30 5.88
CA GLY A 369 -22.13 8.10 5.27
C GLY A 369 -21.80 9.12 4.18
N ASP A 370 -20.58 9.03 3.66
CA ASP A 370 -19.99 10.01 2.75
C ASP A 370 -19.40 9.35 1.49
N GLY A 371 -19.31 10.15 0.41
CA GLY A 371 -18.66 9.74 -0.84
C GLY A 371 -19.24 8.45 -1.44
N GLU A 372 -18.37 7.50 -1.79
CA GLU A 372 -18.76 6.19 -2.35
C GLU A 372 -19.48 5.27 -1.34
N LEU A 373 -19.43 5.59 -0.05
CA LEU A 373 -20.09 4.85 1.02
C LEU A 373 -21.38 5.54 1.49
N ARG A 374 -21.81 6.62 0.81
CA ARG A 374 -23.07 7.29 1.12
C ARG A 374 -24.25 6.38 0.78
N MET A 375 -24.98 5.97 1.81
CA MET A 375 -26.18 5.14 1.68
C MET A 375 -27.42 6.02 1.54
N THR A 376 -28.34 5.63 0.67
CA THR A 376 -29.61 6.31 0.42
C THR A 376 -30.75 5.32 0.22
N GLY A 377 -31.99 5.77 0.41
CA GLY A 377 -33.21 5.00 0.12
C GLY A 377 -33.24 3.64 0.82
N GLU A 378 -33.49 2.58 0.06
CA GLU A 378 -33.57 1.23 0.60
C GLU A 378 -32.26 0.76 1.26
N TRP A 379 -31.10 1.10 0.69
CA TRP A 379 -29.81 0.73 1.28
C TRP A 379 -29.56 1.44 2.61
N ALA A 380 -29.97 2.72 2.72
CA ALA A 380 -29.92 3.44 4.00
C ALA A 380 -30.80 2.77 5.06
N ARG A 381 -32.01 2.33 4.67
CA ARG A 381 -32.94 1.61 5.53
C ARG A 381 -32.43 0.23 5.96
N ILE A 382 -31.84 -0.53 5.05
CA ILE A 382 -31.28 -1.85 5.37
C ILE A 382 -30.09 -1.68 6.32
N GLY A 383 -29.18 -0.76 6.02
CA GLY A 383 -27.98 -0.57 6.84
C GLY A 383 -28.25 0.07 8.20
N SER A 384 -29.24 0.97 8.32
CA SER A 384 -29.67 1.49 9.62
C SER A 384 -30.19 0.39 10.53
N ARG A 385 -30.99 -0.54 9.99
CA ARG A 385 -31.46 -1.71 10.74
C ARG A 385 -30.33 -2.63 11.18
N MET A 386 -29.32 -2.84 10.33
CA MET A 386 -28.12 -3.59 10.69
C MET A 386 -27.33 -2.89 11.81
N LEU A 387 -27.11 -1.58 11.69
CA LEU A 387 -26.41 -0.77 12.68
C LEU A 387 -27.14 -0.73 14.03
N ALA A 388 -28.47 -0.70 14.03
CA ALA A 388 -29.27 -0.75 15.25
C ALA A 388 -29.03 -2.03 16.06
N GLN A 389 -28.75 -3.18 15.41
CA GLN A 389 -28.43 -4.42 16.12
C GLN A 389 -27.13 -4.30 16.94
N HIS A 390 -26.19 -3.46 16.51
CA HIS A 390 -24.92 -3.28 17.22
C HIS A 390 -25.09 -2.64 18.60
N ILE A 391 -26.14 -1.85 18.83
CA ILE A 391 -26.36 -1.12 20.09
C ILE A 391 -26.30 -2.09 21.28
N ASP A 392 -27.05 -3.19 21.22
CA ASP A 392 -27.15 -4.17 22.31
C ASP A 392 -25.93 -5.11 22.39
N MET A 393 -25.06 -5.09 21.38
CA MET A 393 -23.85 -5.92 21.29
C MET A 393 -22.57 -5.10 21.41
N CYS A 394 -22.69 -3.80 21.69
CA CYS A 394 -21.54 -2.90 21.71
C CYS A 394 -20.55 -3.36 22.78
N PRO A 395 -19.27 -3.60 22.43
CA PRO A 395 -18.29 -4.10 23.40
C PRO A 395 -18.06 -3.14 24.57
N PHE A 396 -18.37 -1.85 24.40
CA PHE A 396 -18.18 -0.85 25.46
C PHE A 396 -19.29 -0.85 26.50
N LEU A 397 -20.34 -1.67 26.33
CA LEU A 397 -21.29 -1.97 27.40
C LEU A 397 -20.63 -2.72 28.57
N ASN A 398 -19.45 -3.30 28.36
CA ASN A 398 -18.68 -3.97 29.40
C ASN A 398 -17.71 -3.00 30.10
N ASP A 399 -17.91 -2.80 31.40
CA ASP A 399 -17.08 -1.94 32.26
C ASP A 399 -15.61 -2.39 32.36
N GLY A 400 -15.28 -3.62 31.93
CA GLY A 400 -13.94 -4.17 31.93
C GLY A 400 -13.03 -3.70 30.77
N VAL A 401 -13.56 -2.95 29.81
CA VAL A 401 -12.81 -2.49 28.63
C VAL A 401 -11.96 -1.28 28.98
N THR A 402 -10.65 -1.39 28.76
CA THR A 402 -9.67 -0.35 29.16
C THR A 402 -8.93 0.27 27.99
N THR A 403 -8.79 -0.46 26.88
CA THR A 403 -8.10 0.01 25.67
C THR A 403 -8.91 -0.40 24.46
N VAL A 404 -9.07 0.51 23.51
CA VAL A 404 -9.79 0.23 22.26
C VAL A 404 -8.98 0.74 21.10
N LEU A 405 -8.87 -0.11 20.09
CA LEU A 405 -8.17 0.17 18.86
C LEU A 405 -9.13 -0.18 17.71
N PRO A 406 -9.79 0.82 17.10
CA PRO A 406 -10.63 0.63 15.93
C PRO A 406 -9.76 0.46 14.68
N GLU A 407 -10.03 -0.58 13.91
CA GLU A 407 -9.34 -0.89 12.65
C GLU A 407 -7.78 -0.89 12.70
N PRO A 408 -7.13 -1.44 13.75
CA PRO A 408 -5.71 -1.27 13.94
C PRO A 408 -4.94 -2.13 12.95
N ARG A 409 -4.05 -1.51 12.20
CA ARG A 409 -3.11 -2.24 11.35
C ARG A 409 -2.02 -2.87 12.21
N ARG A 410 -1.74 -4.15 11.97
CA ARG A 410 -0.70 -4.92 12.65
C ARG A 410 0.09 -5.72 11.63
N ALA A 411 1.40 -5.85 11.85
CA ALA A 411 2.27 -6.64 10.98
C ALA A 411 3.05 -7.68 11.77
N PHE A 412 3.02 -8.91 11.28
CA PHE A 412 3.73 -10.05 11.82
C PHE A 412 4.72 -10.55 10.77
N TYR A 413 5.89 -11.00 11.21
CA TYR A 413 6.89 -11.59 10.31
C TYR A 413 7.01 -13.09 10.58
N ASP A 414 6.68 -13.89 9.58
CA ASP A 414 6.95 -15.33 9.58
C ASP A 414 8.24 -15.60 8.76
N PRO A 415 9.39 -15.83 9.43
CA PRO A 415 10.66 -16.12 8.78
C PRO A 415 10.72 -17.52 8.14
N TYR A 416 9.80 -18.44 8.39
CA TYR A 416 9.79 -19.73 7.67
C TYR A 416 9.05 -19.60 6.34
N ALA A 417 7.98 -18.81 6.33
CA ALA A 417 7.25 -18.49 5.12
C ALA A 417 7.86 -17.33 4.31
N HIS A 418 8.87 -16.61 4.81
CA HIS A 418 9.34 -15.34 4.24
C HIS A 418 8.16 -14.43 3.86
N ALA A 419 7.29 -14.16 4.83
CA ALA A 419 6.08 -13.39 4.61
C ALA A 419 5.89 -12.36 5.72
N VAL A 420 5.53 -11.14 5.33
CA VAL A 420 4.99 -10.15 6.26
C VAL A 420 3.48 -10.25 6.18
N LEU A 421 2.87 -10.75 7.25
CA LEU A 421 1.43 -10.83 7.40
C LEU A 421 0.90 -9.49 7.92
N ILE A 422 0.02 -8.87 7.15
CA ILE A 422 -0.71 -7.67 7.55
C ILE A 422 -2.13 -8.07 7.91
N VAL A 423 -2.53 -7.70 9.13
CA VAL A 423 -3.90 -7.84 9.57
C VAL A 423 -4.47 -6.49 9.98
N LYS A 424 -5.79 -6.41 9.90
CA LYS A 424 -6.59 -5.24 10.25
C LYS A 424 -7.92 -5.77 10.80
N PRO A 425 -7.99 -6.17 12.09
CA PRO A 425 -9.27 -6.44 12.75
C PRO A 425 -10.19 -5.24 12.61
N ASP A 426 -11.50 -5.45 12.59
CA ASP A 426 -12.46 -4.34 12.65
C ASP A 426 -12.33 -3.61 13.99
N LEU A 427 -12.16 -4.36 15.09
CA LEU A 427 -11.90 -3.81 16.42
C LEU A 427 -10.97 -4.74 17.22
N LEU A 428 -10.01 -4.16 17.92
CA LEU A 428 -9.19 -4.86 18.91
C LEU A 428 -9.30 -4.10 20.23
N TYR A 429 -9.71 -4.77 21.30
CA TYR A 429 -9.85 -4.12 22.60
C TYR A 429 -9.27 -4.97 23.73
N LEU A 430 -8.86 -4.30 24.82
CA LEU A 430 -8.31 -4.93 26.00
C LEU A 430 -9.39 -4.95 27.09
N GLU A 431 -9.77 -6.15 27.51
CA GLU A 431 -10.77 -6.40 28.53
C GLU A 431 -10.14 -7.22 29.65
N HIS A 432 -10.18 -6.71 30.88
CA HIS A 432 -9.57 -7.37 32.05
C HIS A 432 -8.10 -7.84 31.86
N GLY A 433 -7.33 -7.16 31.00
CA GLY A 433 -5.93 -7.50 30.70
C GLY A 433 -5.73 -8.51 29.56
N SER A 434 -6.80 -8.98 28.94
CA SER A 434 -6.78 -9.89 27.78
C SER A 434 -7.22 -9.20 26.50
N TRP A 435 -6.61 -9.60 25.38
CA TRP A 435 -6.96 -9.03 24.08
C TRP A 435 -8.16 -9.75 23.47
N VAL A 436 -9.11 -8.96 23.01
CA VAL A 436 -10.29 -9.41 22.29
C VAL A 436 -10.24 -8.90 20.86
N TRP A 437 -10.20 -9.84 19.91
CA TRP A 437 -10.29 -9.55 18.49
C TRP A 437 -11.75 -9.62 18.07
N ARG A 438 -12.33 -8.53 17.56
CA ARG A 438 -13.71 -8.53 17.07
C ARG A 438 -13.78 -8.25 15.57
N GLU A 439 -14.55 -9.07 14.88
CA GLU A 439 -14.88 -8.96 13.47
C GLU A 439 -16.37 -8.74 13.29
N THR A 440 -16.74 -7.79 12.44
CA THR A 440 -18.11 -7.56 12.02
C THR A 440 -18.31 -8.13 10.63
N LYS A 441 -19.46 -8.76 10.37
CA LYS A 441 -19.86 -9.20 9.04
C LYS A 441 -21.31 -8.83 8.80
N THR A 442 -21.60 -8.17 7.69
CA THR A 442 -22.97 -7.86 7.29
C THR A 442 -23.49 -8.90 6.32
N THR A 443 -24.71 -9.38 6.51
CA THR A 443 -25.39 -10.27 5.57
C THR A 443 -26.89 -10.03 5.59
N GLN A 444 -27.56 -10.32 4.47
CA GLN A 444 -29.03 -10.37 4.43
C GLN A 444 -29.54 -11.83 4.48
N SER A 445 -28.64 -12.82 4.47
CA SER A 445 -28.99 -14.24 4.52
C SER A 445 -28.92 -14.77 5.95
N ALA A 446 -29.98 -15.47 6.38
CA ALA A 446 -30.01 -16.20 7.64
C ALA A 446 -28.95 -17.33 7.66
N ASP A 447 -28.74 -18.02 6.53
CA ASP A 447 -27.91 -19.23 6.41
C ASP A 447 -26.45 -18.95 6.00
N ALA A 448 -25.90 -17.78 6.33
CA ALA A 448 -24.59 -17.34 5.83
C ALA A 448 -23.45 -18.37 6.02
N TRP A 449 -23.53 -19.20 7.06
CA TRP A 449 -22.54 -20.23 7.37
C TRP A 449 -23.03 -21.68 7.19
N MET A 450 -24.30 -21.89 6.83
CA MET A 450 -24.93 -23.22 6.64
C MET A 450 -24.60 -24.22 7.77
N GLY A 451 -24.61 -23.77 9.03
CA GLY A 451 -24.29 -24.60 10.20
C GLY A 451 -22.82 -24.97 10.39
N ARG A 452 -21.89 -24.38 9.61
CA ARG A 452 -20.45 -24.57 9.80
C ARG A 452 -19.88 -23.55 10.78
N ASP A 453 -18.85 -23.97 11.51
CA ASP A 453 -18.12 -23.09 12.42
C ASP A 453 -17.33 -22.02 11.62
N PRO A 454 -17.65 -20.71 11.78
CA PRO A 454 -16.99 -19.65 11.02
C PRO A 454 -15.50 -19.51 11.39
N PHE A 455 -15.11 -19.85 12.62
CA PHE A 455 -13.72 -19.73 13.09
C PHE A 455 -12.78 -20.77 12.48
N THR A 456 -13.33 -21.82 11.87
CA THR A 456 -12.58 -22.89 11.19
C THR A 456 -12.88 -22.98 9.70
N THR A 457 -13.69 -22.06 9.16
CA THR A 457 -14.02 -22.00 7.72
C THR A 457 -13.72 -20.67 7.05
N ASP A 458 -13.70 -19.56 7.81
CA ASP A 458 -13.25 -18.26 7.31
C ASP A 458 -11.75 -18.04 7.61
N PRO A 459 -10.92 -17.75 6.60
CA PRO A 459 -9.47 -17.60 6.80
C PRO A 459 -9.08 -16.37 7.60
N GLN A 460 -9.92 -15.32 7.70
CA GLN A 460 -9.63 -14.16 8.53
C GLN A 460 -9.86 -14.49 10.01
N LEU A 461 -10.96 -15.16 10.33
CA LEU A 461 -11.24 -15.62 11.70
C LEU A 461 -10.26 -16.69 12.17
N ALA A 462 -9.95 -17.69 11.33
CA ALA A 462 -8.94 -18.70 11.65
C ALA A 462 -7.58 -18.06 11.94
N LEU A 463 -7.19 -17.04 11.17
CA LEU A 463 -5.95 -16.31 11.42
C LEU A 463 -5.97 -15.54 12.75
N ALA A 464 -7.10 -14.92 13.10
CA ALA A 464 -7.28 -14.25 14.39
C ALA A 464 -7.13 -15.24 15.56
N VAL A 465 -7.74 -16.43 15.43
CA VAL A 465 -7.63 -17.52 16.43
C VAL A 465 -6.18 -17.93 16.61
N VAL A 466 -5.46 -18.19 15.51
CA VAL A 466 -4.05 -18.58 15.57
C VAL A 466 -3.20 -17.47 16.19
N LEU A 467 -3.39 -16.21 15.81
CA LEU A 467 -2.61 -15.10 16.37
C LEU A 467 -2.81 -14.92 17.88
N LEU A 468 -4.05 -15.02 18.37
CA LEU A 468 -4.31 -14.96 19.82
C LEU A 468 -3.75 -16.19 20.56
N ALA A 469 -3.86 -17.39 19.97
CA ALA A 469 -3.28 -18.61 20.53
C ALA A 469 -1.74 -18.54 20.65
N GLU A 470 -1.07 -17.86 19.72
CA GLU A 470 0.37 -17.62 19.74
C GLU A 470 0.79 -16.46 20.68
N GLY A 471 -0.16 -15.83 21.39
CA GLY A 471 0.12 -14.69 22.26
C GLY A 471 0.66 -13.46 21.49
N ALA A 472 0.31 -13.34 20.20
CA ALA A 472 0.92 -12.38 19.28
C ALA A 472 0.73 -10.91 19.66
N PHE A 473 -0.20 -10.63 20.57
CA PHE A 473 -0.56 -9.29 21.06
C PHE A 473 -0.09 -9.03 22.50
N GLY A 474 0.52 -10.00 23.17
CA GLY A 474 0.78 -9.96 24.62
C GLY A 474 -0.51 -10.09 25.44
N GLY A 475 -0.52 -9.54 26.65
CA GLY A 475 -1.66 -9.65 27.59
C GLY A 475 -1.80 -11.04 28.19
N ASP A 476 -2.90 -11.28 28.92
CA ASP A 476 -3.23 -12.60 29.45
C ASP A 476 -3.92 -13.46 28.37
N PRO A 477 -3.30 -14.57 27.91
CA PRO A 477 -3.91 -15.47 26.93
C PRO A 477 -5.18 -16.17 27.45
N ALA A 478 -5.33 -16.34 28.77
CA ALA A 478 -6.43 -17.11 29.36
C ALA A 478 -7.81 -16.45 29.22
N GLY A 479 -7.84 -15.11 29.11
CA GLY A 479 -9.07 -14.36 28.83
C GLY A 479 -9.18 -13.87 27.37
N SER A 480 -8.21 -14.23 26.50
CA SER A 480 -8.21 -13.76 25.12
C SER A 480 -9.26 -14.52 24.29
N ARG A 481 -9.95 -13.81 23.39
CA ARG A 481 -10.99 -14.42 22.55
C ARG A 481 -11.13 -13.73 21.19
N VAL A 482 -11.64 -14.48 20.22
CA VAL A 482 -12.09 -13.92 18.93
C VAL A 482 -13.61 -13.86 18.95
N GLU A 483 -14.16 -12.68 18.69
CA GLU A 483 -15.59 -12.42 18.56
C GLU A 483 -15.94 -12.18 17.10
N LEU A 484 -17.07 -12.75 16.67
CA LEU A 484 -17.70 -12.49 15.40
C LEU A 484 -19.11 -11.95 15.66
N GLU A 485 -19.35 -10.74 15.18
CA GLU A 485 -20.65 -10.07 15.16
C GLU A 485 -21.22 -10.15 13.75
N VAL A 486 -22.32 -10.89 13.56
CA VAL A 486 -23.03 -10.95 12.28
C VAL A 486 -24.26 -10.04 12.33
N LEU A 487 -24.20 -8.93 11.59
CA LEU A 487 -25.28 -7.96 11.49
C LEU A 487 -26.20 -8.28 10.31
N ARG A 488 -27.49 -8.48 10.63
CA ARG A 488 -28.59 -8.60 9.66
C ARG A 488 -29.61 -7.51 9.92
N PRO A 489 -30.50 -7.22 8.95
CA PRO A 489 -31.54 -6.23 9.17
C PRO A 489 -32.50 -6.61 10.31
N ASP A 490 -32.66 -7.89 10.58
CA ASP A 490 -33.63 -8.47 11.52
C ASP A 490 -33.00 -9.16 12.73
N SER A 491 -31.69 -9.42 12.73
CA SER A 491 -30.98 -9.99 13.87
C SER A 491 -29.51 -9.56 13.94
N GLY A 492 -28.97 -9.59 15.16
CA GLY A 492 -27.54 -9.60 15.41
C GLY A 492 -27.15 -10.91 16.08
N ASP A 493 -26.26 -11.69 15.45
CA ASP A 493 -25.81 -12.96 16.03
C ASP A 493 -24.35 -12.83 16.48
N PRO A 494 -24.08 -12.71 17.80
CA PRO A 494 -22.73 -12.79 18.32
C PRO A 494 -22.29 -14.25 18.42
N SER A 495 -21.02 -14.51 18.14
CA SER A 495 -20.37 -15.79 18.40
C SER A 495 -18.92 -15.55 18.80
N TYR A 496 -18.33 -16.47 19.56
CA TYR A 496 -16.94 -16.33 19.98
C TYR A 496 -16.21 -17.68 20.10
N ILE A 497 -14.90 -17.58 20.29
CA ILE A 497 -14.00 -18.68 20.61
C ILE A 497 -12.93 -18.17 21.59
N GLU A 498 -12.63 -18.98 22.60
CA GLU A 498 -11.55 -18.74 23.56
C GLU A 498 -10.39 -19.69 23.27
N PRO A 499 -9.32 -19.24 22.56
CA PRO A 499 -8.28 -20.14 22.07
C PRO A 499 -7.60 -20.99 23.16
N CYS A 500 -7.47 -20.47 24.38
CA CYS A 500 -6.88 -21.20 25.50
C CYS A 500 -7.73 -22.41 25.96
N ASN A 501 -9.05 -22.32 25.82
CA ASN A 501 -10.00 -23.32 26.29
C ASN A 501 -10.43 -24.29 25.18
N GLU A 502 -10.09 -23.99 23.92
CA GLU A 502 -10.59 -24.71 22.74
C GLU A 502 -9.47 -25.16 21.79
N PRO A 503 -8.48 -25.97 22.26
CA PRO A 503 -7.29 -26.34 21.50
C PRO A 503 -7.60 -27.09 20.20
N GLU A 504 -8.67 -27.90 20.16
CA GLU A 504 -9.07 -28.62 18.94
C GLU A 504 -9.48 -27.67 17.80
N ARG A 505 -10.18 -26.58 18.14
CA ARG A 505 -10.57 -25.54 17.17
C ARG A 505 -9.38 -24.68 16.77
N VAL A 506 -8.43 -24.43 17.67
CA VAL A 506 -7.14 -23.80 17.33
C VAL A 506 -6.38 -24.65 16.29
N GLU A 507 -6.29 -25.96 16.50
CA GLU A 507 -5.65 -26.87 15.53
C GLU A 507 -6.39 -26.90 14.19
N ALA A 508 -7.73 -26.85 14.19
CA ALA A 508 -8.51 -26.71 12.96
C ALA A 508 -8.23 -25.38 12.24
N ALA A 509 -8.12 -24.27 12.97
CA ALA A 509 -7.76 -22.97 12.41
C ALA A 509 -6.34 -22.99 11.82
N ARG A 510 -5.35 -23.58 12.49
CA ARG A 510 -3.98 -23.78 11.97
C ARG A 510 -3.98 -24.56 10.66
N ARG A 511 -4.76 -25.65 10.59
CA ARG A 511 -4.92 -26.45 9.36
C ARG A 511 -5.51 -25.63 8.21
N LEU A 512 -6.55 -24.84 8.48
CA LEU A 512 -7.15 -23.96 7.47
C LEU A 512 -6.12 -22.94 6.95
N VAL A 513 -5.42 -22.24 7.85
CA VAL A 513 -4.39 -21.26 7.46
C VAL A 513 -3.33 -21.92 6.57
N ARG A 514 -2.81 -23.09 6.96
CA ARG A 514 -1.86 -23.85 6.15
C ARG A 514 -2.42 -24.20 4.77
N GLU A 515 -3.66 -24.67 4.68
CA GLU A 515 -4.30 -25.03 3.39
C GLU A 515 -4.32 -23.85 2.40
N TYR A 516 -4.58 -22.64 2.90
CA TYR A 516 -4.58 -21.43 2.08
C TYR A 516 -3.17 -21.01 1.63
N VAL A 517 -2.16 -21.23 2.48
CA VAL A 517 -0.79 -20.75 2.26
C VAL A 517 0.03 -21.73 1.44
N ASP A 518 -0.16 -23.05 1.59
CA ASP A 518 0.75 -24.08 1.07
C ASP A 518 0.99 -23.98 -0.44
N ALA A 519 -0.09 -23.80 -1.21
CA ALA A 519 -0.04 -23.64 -2.66
C ALA A 519 0.36 -22.22 -3.08
N TRP A 520 0.04 -21.20 -2.27
CA TRP A 520 0.40 -19.81 -2.55
C TRP A 520 1.91 -19.58 -2.46
N ARG A 521 2.53 -20.18 -1.44
CA ARG A 521 3.90 -19.84 -1.07
C ARG A 521 4.91 -20.18 -2.17
N GLY A 522 4.77 -21.35 -2.78
CA GLY A 522 5.65 -21.83 -3.85
C GLY A 522 5.23 -21.41 -5.26
N ASP A 523 4.10 -20.70 -5.42
CA ASP A 523 3.67 -20.27 -6.75
C ASP A 523 4.44 -19.01 -7.18
N GLU A 524 5.16 -19.13 -8.30
CA GLU A 524 5.91 -18.05 -8.94
C GLU A 524 5.31 -17.65 -10.30
N VAL A 525 4.36 -18.44 -10.81
CA VAL A 525 3.80 -18.26 -12.16
C VAL A 525 2.38 -17.70 -12.14
N PHE A 526 1.63 -17.93 -11.06
CA PHE A 526 0.28 -17.43 -10.83
C PHE A 526 -0.71 -17.78 -11.94
N THR A 527 -0.68 -19.05 -12.35
CA THR A 527 -1.52 -19.59 -13.42
C THR A 527 -3.01 -19.32 -13.15
N PRO A 528 -3.77 -18.80 -14.11
CA PRO A 528 -5.20 -18.55 -13.94
C PRO A 528 -5.97 -19.85 -13.68
N ARG A 529 -7.05 -19.74 -12.92
CA ARG A 529 -8.07 -20.78 -12.80
C ARG A 529 -9.43 -20.19 -13.22
N PRO A 530 -9.75 -20.16 -14.53
CA PRO A 530 -11.02 -19.62 -15.01
C PRO A 530 -12.22 -20.38 -14.42
N GLY A 531 -13.31 -19.66 -14.13
CA GLY A 531 -14.54 -20.24 -13.59
C GLY A 531 -15.67 -19.21 -13.50
N ALA A 532 -16.77 -19.54 -12.80
CA ALA A 532 -17.95 -18.66 -12.69
C ALA A 532 -17.62 -17.26 -12.13
N HIS A 533 -16.61 -17.17 -11.26
CA HIS A 533 -16.12 -15.91 -10.68
C HIS A 533 -15.48 -14.96 -11.71
N CYS A 534 -15.15 -15.41 -12.93
CA CYS A 534 -14.61 -14.52 -13.97
C CYS A 534 -15.57 -13.41 -14.39
N ARG A 535 -16.89 -13.65 -14.28
CA ARG A 535 -17.93 -12.66 -14.64
C ARG A 535 -17.85 -11.40 -13.79
N THR A 536 -17.56 -11.58 -12.49
CA THR A 536 -17.47 -10.51 -11.49
C THR A 536 -16.04 -10.21 -11.07
N CYS A 537 -15.03 -10.85 -11.69
CA CYS A 537 -13.64 -10.63 -11.32
C CYS A 537 -13.20 -9.19 -11.68
N PRO A 538 -12.72 -8.39 -10.70
CA PRO A 538 -12.44 -6.98 -10.92
C PRO A 538 -11.22 -6.69 -11.80
N VAL A 539 -10.36 -7.70 -11.97
CA VAL A 539 -9.12 -7.63 -12.75
C VAL A 539 -9.22 -8.41 -14.05
N THR A 540 -10.43 -8.82 -14.45
CA THR A 540 -10.67 -9.57 -15.70
C THR A 540 -10.14 -8.85 -16.94
N GLU A 541 -10.15 -7.51 -16.94
CA GLU A 541 -9.59 -6.70 -18.01
C GLU A 541 -8.12 -7.03 -18.31
N TRP A 542 -7.36 -7.48 -17.31
CA TRP A 542 -5.94 -7.82 -17.44
C TRP A 542 -5.71 -9.32 -17.69
N CYS A 543 -6.77 -10.13 -17.77
CA CYS A 543 -6.69 -11.58 -17.90
C CYS A 543 -7.09 -12.06 -19.31
N ALA A 544 -6.13 -12.58 -20.07
CA ALA A 544 -6.40 -13.17 -21.39
C ALA A 544 -7.16 -14.52 -21.32
N SER A 545 -7.16 -15.18 -20.16
CA SER A 545 -7.78 -16.51 -19.97
C SER A 545 -9.22 -16.45 -19.45
N ALA A 546 -9.83 -15.26 -19.33
CA ALA A 546 -11.24 -15.16 -19.01
C ALA A 546 -12.09 -15.83 -20.13
N PRO A 547 -13.24 -16.46 -19.82
CA PRO A 547 -14.12 -17.03 -20.86
C PRO A 547 -14.49 -15.98 -21.93
N GLU A 548 -14.63 -16.41 -23.18
CA GLU A 548 -14.82 -15.50 -24.31
C GLU A 548 -16.13 -14.70 -24.20
N GLU A 549 -17.20 -15.31 -23.67
CA GLU A 549 -18.48 -14.66 -23.37
C GLU A 549 -18.31 -13.45 -22.44
N VAL A 550 -17.45 -13.58 -21.42
CA VAL A 550 -17.12 -12.51 -20.47
C VAL A 550 -16.28 -11.41 -21.14
N ARG A 551 -15.46 -11.76 -22.14
CA ARG A 551 -14.66 -10.81 -22.91
C ARG A 551 -15.48 -10.07 -23.98
N ARG A 552 -16.47 -10.72 -24.60
CA ARG A 552 -17.36 -10.14 -25.63
C ARG A 552 -18.39 -9.19 -25.03
N GLY A 553 -18.97 -9.51 -23.86
CA GLY A 553 -19.87 -8.59 -23.13
C GLY A 553 -19.20 -7.38 -22.49
N ARG A 554 -17.92 -7.13 -22.79
CA ARG A 554 -17.11 -6.00 -22.29
C ARG A 554 -16.53 -5.13 -23.41
N ARG A 555 -16.69 -5.49 -24.68
CA ARG A 555 -16.23 -4.69 -25.82
C ARG A 555 -17.26 -3.65 -26.22
#